data_AF-A0A497VE44-F1
#
_entry.id   AF-A0A497VE44-F1
#
_cell.length_a   1.000
_cell.length_b   1.000
_cell.length_c   1.000
_cell.angle_alpha   90.00
_cell.angle_beta   90.00
_cell.angle_gamma   90.00
#
_symmetry.space_group_name_H-M   'P 1'
#
loop_
_entity.id
_entity.type
_entity.pdbx_description
1 polymer ?
#
loop_
_entity_poly.entity_id
_entity_poly.type
_entity_poly.pdbx_seq_one_letter_code
_entity_poly.pdbx_strand_id
1 'polypeptide(L)'
;MACWNSQPRSPPTCRTIWPLAKKALDPAAQPSAQEWEEITRQCFGQLRAAFRRPAGRRGLRTLQVGALLHAALRWNRTQKLNANGMFDFHYAEAALGYCDVLLTDRPTHALLRQRNLAIERDFTCRVMSSAEEGSDWVRRRIA
;
A
#
# COMPACT_ATOMS: atom_id res chain seq x y z
N MET A 1 1.52 -10.83 -44.76
CA MET A 1 1.31 -9.53 -44.08
C MET A 1 0.53 -9.78 -42.80
N ALA A 2 1.19 -9.83 -41.65
CA ALA A 2 0.52 -9.93 -40.34
C ALA A 2 0.79 -8.63 -39.58
N CYS A 3 -0.26 -7.80 -39.46
CA CYS A 3 -0.21 -6.58 -38.66
C CYS A 3 -0.06 -6.96 -37.18
N TRP A 4 1.13 -6.71 -36.63
CA TRP A 4 1.35 -6.64 -35.20
C TRP A 4 0.51 -5.49 -34.62
N ASN A 5 -0.53 -5.83 -33.86
CA ASN A 5 -1.32 -4.86 -33.11
C ASN A 5 -0.45 -4.29 -31.97
N SER A 6 0.02 -3.07 -32.17
CA SER A 6 0.72 -2.24 -31.19
C SER A 6 -0.23 -1.78 -30.08
N GLN A 7 -0.62 -2.67 -29.17
CA GLN A 7 -1.27 -2.25 -27.93
C GLN A 7 -0.20 -1.77 -26.93
N PRO A 8 -0.32 -0.55 -26.37
CA PRO A 8 0.59 -0.09 -25.34
C PRO A 8 0.45 -1.00 -24.11
N ARG A 9 1.57 -1.59 -23.66
CA ARG A 9 1.61 -2.45 -22.49
C ARG A 9 1.30 -1.62 -21.24
N SER A 10 0.04 -1.65 -20.80
CA SER A 10 -0.39 -1.08 -19.53
C SER A 10 0.23 -1.82 -18.34
N PRO A 11 0.69 -1.12 -17.28
CA PRO A 11 1.27 -1.75 -16.09
C PRO A 11 0.27 -2.68 -15.37
N PRO A 12 0.75 -3.76 -14.72
CA PRO A 12 -0.08 -4.86 -14.24
C PRO A 12 -1.12 -4.48 -13.18
N THR A 13 -0.94 -3.37 -12.46
CA THR A 13 -1.89 -2.86 -11.46
C THR A 13 -3.15 -2.23 -12.07
N CYS A 14 -3.17 -1.95 -13.37
CA CYS A 14 -4.31 -1.34 -14.06
C CYS A 14 -5.36 -2.36 -14.55
N ARG A 15 -5.07 -3.68 -14.48
CA ARG A 15 -5.91 -4.73 -15.10
C ARG A 15 -7.22 -5.05 -14.36
N THR A 16 -7.34 -4.78 -13.07
CA THR A 16 -8.53 -5.14 -12.27
C THR A 16 -9.51 -3.98 -12.08
N ILE A 17 -9.02 -2.73 -12.07
CA ILE A 17 -9.88 -1.54 -11.90
C ILE A 17 -10.50 -1.12 -13.23
N TRP A 18 -9.77 -1.27 -14.33
CA TRP A 18 -10.20 -0.86 -15.67
C TRP A 18 -11.50 -1.53 -16.16
N PRO A 19 -11.74 -2.84 -15.97
CA PRO A 19 -12.99 -3.48 -16.36
C PRO A 19 -14.22 -2.97 -15.58
N LEU A 20 -14.04 -2.59 -14.30
CA LEU A 20 -15.11 -2.04 -13.47
C LEU A 20 -15.45 -0.61 -13.89
N ALA A 21 -14.44 0.20 -14.20
CA ALA A 21 -14.61 1.55 -14.74
C ALA A 21 -15.31 1.53 -16.12
N LYS A 22 -14.94 0.59 -16.99
CA LYS A 22 -15.58 0.36 -18.31
C LYS A 22 -17.05 -0.05 -18.24
N LYS A 23 -17.51 -0.61 -17.13
CA LYS A 23 -18.92 -0.98 -16.97
C LYS A 23 -19.79 0.23 -16.60
N ALA A 24 -19.19 1.26 -16.01
CA ALA A 24 -19.85 2.50 -15.60
C ALA A 24 -19.75 3.62 -16.65
N LEU A 25 -18.74 3.58 -17.51
CA LEU A 25 -18.51 4.52 -18.61
C LEU A 25 -18.85 3.83 -19.93
N ASP A 26 -19.50 4.53 -20.86
CA ASP A 26 -19.85 4.01 -22.19
C ASP A 26 -18.66 3.23 -22.81
N PRO A 27 -18.83 1.93 -23.17
CA PRO A 27 -17.75 1.11 -23.71
C PRO A 27 -17.10 1.67 -24.99
N ALA A 28 -17.75 2.63 -25.67
CA ALA A 28 -17.23 3.34 -26.84
C ALA A 28 -16.25 4.48 -26.50
N ALA A 29 -16.25 5.00 -25.27
CA ALA A 29 -15.39 6.11 -24.84
C ALA A 29 -14.11 5.61 -24.18
N GLN A 30 -13.20 5.01 -24.96
CA GLN A 30 -11.85 4.75 -24.46
C GLN A 30 -10.99 6.02 -24.58
N PRO A 31 -10.39 6.51 -23.48
CA PRO A 31 -9.46 7.63 -23.56
C PRO A 31 -8.26 7.26 -24.44
N SER A 32 -7.84 8.21 -25.27
CA SER A 32 -6.56 8.19 -25.96
C SER A 32 -5.39 8.16 -24.98
N ALA A 33 -4.19 7.84 -25.46
CA ALA A 33 -2.99 7.82 -24.62
C ALA A 33 -2.71 9.18 -23.94
N GLN A 34 -2.99 10.29 -24.63
CA GLN A 34 -2.83 11.64 -24.09
C GLN A 34 -3.86 11.95 -23.00
N GLU A 35 -5.12 11.58 -23.22
CA GLU A 35 -6.17 11.74 -22.22
C GLU A 35 -5.88 10.88 -20.98
N TRP A 36 -5.32 9.68 -21.16
CA TRP A 36 -4.86 8.85 -20.05
C TRP A 36 -3.77 9.49 -19.22
N GLU A 37 -2.79 10.08 -19.88
CA GLU A 37 -1.69 10.77 -19.21
C GLU A 37 -2.20 11.99 -18.43
N GLU A 38 -3.14 12.75 -19.01
CA GLU A 38 -3.79 13.88 -18.34
C GLU A 38 -4.58 13.44 -17.11
N ILE A 39 -5.45 12.44 -17.24
CA ILE A 39 -6.23 11.87 -16.12
C ILE A 39 -5.29 11.39 -15.02
N THR A 40 -4.23 10.68 -15.40
CA THR A 40 -3.23 10.15 -14.46
C THR A 40 -2.55 11.28 -13.69
N ARG A 41 -2.12 12.34 -14.40
CA ARG A 41 -1.47 13.52 -13.80
C ARG A 41 -2.41 14.23 -12.81
N GLN A 42 -3.68 14.41 -13.19
CA GLN A 42 -4.69 15.03 -12.33
C GLN A 42 -4.93 14.22 -11.06
N CYS A 43 -5.15 12.91 -11.19
CA CYS A 43 -5.31 11.99 -10.07
C CYS A 43 -4.11 12.04 -9.11
N PHE A 44 -2.88 12.00 -9.65
CA PHE A 44 -1.67 12.13 -8.83
C PHE A 44 -1.57 13.48 -8.11
N GLY A 45 -1.94 14.57 -8.78
CA GLY A 45 -2.01 15.90 -8.18
C GLY A 45 -2.96 15.93 -6.99
N GLN A 46 -4.15 15.35 -7.13
CA GLN A 46 -5.15 15.25 -6.06
C GLN A 46 -4.66 14.39 -4.89
N LEU A 47 -4.10 13.20 -5.17
CA LEU A 47 -3.53 12.32 -4.14
C LEU A 47 -2.41 13.02 -3.36
N ARG A 48 -1.49 13.68 -4.07
CA ARG A 48 -0.41 14.45 -3.45
C ARG A 48 -0.93 15.57 -2.56
N ALA A 49 -1.97 16.29 -3.00
CA ALA A 49 -2.63 17.31 -2.19
C ALA A 49 -3.31 16.71 -0.95
N ALA A 50 -3.94 15.54 -1.07
CA ALA A 50 -4.57 14.83 0.05
C ALA A 50 -3.55 14.40 1.11
N PHE A 51 -2.42 13.81 0.71
CA PHE A 51 -1.36 13.37 1.63
C PHE A 51 -0.70 14.52 2.42
N ARG A 52 -0.78 15.76 1.94
CA ARG A 52 -0.29 16.93 2.69
C ARG A 52 -1.14 17.26 3.92
N ARG A 53 -2.41 16.87 3.91
CA ARG A 53 -3.35 17.14 5.02
C ARG A 53 -3.41 15.94 5.98
N PRO A 54 -3.40 16.15 7.32
CA PRO A 54 -3.53 15.05 8.28
C PRO A 54 -4.78 14.19 8.07
N ALA A 55 -5.92 14.81 7.74
CA ALA A 55 -7.17 14.09 7.44
C ALA A 55 -7.05 13.22 6.18
N GLY A 56 -6.35 13.69 5.14
CA GLY A 56 -6.12 12.92 3.93
C GLY A 56 -5.20 11.73 4.16
N ARG A 57 -4.12 11.90 4.94
CA ARG A 57 -3.27 10.77 5.38
C ARG A 57 -4.06 9.71 6.13
N ARG A 58 -4.94 10.12 7.05
CA ARG A 58 -5.85 9.20 7.75
C ARG A 58 -6.87 8.54 6.82
N GLY A 59 -7.38 9.23 5.81
CA GLY A 59 -8.31 8.66 4.83
C GLY A 59 -7.64 7.66 3.87
N LEU A 60 -6.36 7.88 3.56
CA LEU A 60 -5.58 7.11 2.59
C LEU A 60 -4.53 6.21 3.26
N ARG A 61 -4.76 5.84 4.52
CA ARG A 61 -3.81 5.08 5.36
C ARG A 61 -3.35 3.77 4.73
N THR A 62 -4.25 2.98 4.14
CA THR A 62 -3.90 1.76 3.40
C THR A 62 -2.89 2.06 2.28
N LEU A 63 -3.20 3.02 1.41
CA LEU A 63 -2.32 3.44 0.33
C LEU A 63 -0.98 3.98 0.84
N GLN A 64 -0.98 4.72 1.95
CA GLN A 64 0.24 5.23 2.58
C GLN A 64 1.14 4.09 3.07
N VAL A 65 0.57 3.15 3.82
CA VAL A 65 1.32 2.00 4.35
C VAL A 65 1.82 1.13 3.21
N GLY A 66 0.97 0.78 2.25
CA GLY A 66 1.36 -0.03 1.09
C GLY A 66 2.52 0.61 0.30
N ALA A 67 2.47 1.92 0.05
CA ALA A 67 3.57 2.64 -0.61
C ALA A 67 4.86 2.61 0.22
N LEU A 68 4.77 2.77 1.53
CA LEU A 68 5.90 2.74 2.45
C LEU A 68 6.55 1.36 2.53
N LEU A 69 5.74 0.29 2.65
CA LEU A 69 6.23 -1.09 2.65
C LEU A 69 6.88 -1.47 1.33
N HIS A 70 6.28 -1.06 0.22
CA HIS A 70 6.85 -1.26 -1.11
C HIS A 70 8.20 -0.52 -1.27
N ALA A 71 8.30 0.70 -0.74
CA ALA A 71 9.57 1.44 -0.71
C ALA A 71 10.62 0.76 0.18
N ALA A 72 10.21 0.27 1.36
CA ALA A 72 11.06 -0.44 2.30
C ALA A 72 11.68 -1.70 1.67
N LEU A 73 10.85 -2.49 0.98
CA LEU A 73 11.29 -3.67 0.25
C LEU A 73 12.27 -3.35 -0.87
N ARG A 74 11.99 -2.30 -1.66
CA ARG A 74 12.91 -1.86 -2.71
C ARG A 74 14.25 -1.38 -2.16
N TRP A 75 14.24 -0.76 -0.98
CA TRP A 75 15.46 -0.35 -0.29
C TRP A 75 16.23 -1.54 0.27
N ASN A 76 15.53 -2.51 0.86
CA ASN A 76 16.12 -3.68 1.53
C ASN A 76 16.53 -4.79 0.53
N ARG A 77 17.60 -4.55 -0.23
CA ARG A 77 18.09 -5.46 -1.29
C ARG A 77 18.48 -6.86 -0.83
N THR A 78 18.67 -7.08 0.47
CA THR A 78 19.08 -8.38 1.04
C THR A 78 17.89 -9.27 1.39
N GLN A 79 16.68 -8.71 1.52
CA GLN A 79 15.49 -9.46 1.87
C GLN A 79 14.90 -10.16 0.65
N LYS A 80 14.86 -11.50 0.68
CA LYS A 80 14.20 -12.29 -0.36
C LYS A 80 12.70 -12.28 -0.12
N LEU A 81 11.95 -11.62 -0.99
CA LEU A 81 10.49 -11.69 -0.99
C LEU A 81 10.06 -13.05 -1.55
N ASN A 82 9.43 -13.88 -0.73
CA ASN A 82 8.75 -15.10 -1.16
C ASN A 82 7.23 -14.85 -1.20
N ALA A 83 6.46 -15.83 -1.69
CA ALA A 83 5.01 -15.69 -1.80
C ALA A 83 4.34 -15.39 -0.46
N ASN A 84 4.80 -16.02 0.63
CA ASN A 84 4.27 -15.81 1.97
C ASN A 84 4.53 -14.39 2.48
N GLY A 85 5.73 -13.85 2.21
CA GLY A 85 6.08 -12.48 2.57
C GLY A 85 5.13 -11.46 1.95
N MET A 86 4.64 -11.69 0.73
CA MET A 86 3.66 -10.78 0.11
C MET A 86 2.32 -10.76 0.86
N PHE A 87 1.87 -11.90 1.40
CA PHE A 87 0.68 -11.95 2.25
C PHE A 87 0.91 -11.26 3.59
N ASP A 88 2.09 -11.46 4.20
CA ASP A 88 2.46 -10.79 5.45
C ASP A 88 2.48 -9.26 5.29
N PHE A 89 2.87 -8.76 4.11
CA PHE A 89 2.81 -7.33 3.81
C PHE A 89 1.38 -6.79 3.70
N HIS A 90 0.47 -7.51 3.05
CA HIS A 90 -0.93 -7.09 2.98
C HIS A 90 -1.60 -7.14 4.37
N TYR A 91 -1.25 -8.13 5.19
CA TYR A 91 -1.70 -8.16 6.58
C TYR A 91 -1.15 -6.96 7.37
N ALA A 92 0.14 -6.65 7.25
CA ALA A 92 0.75 -5.49 7.88
C ALA A 92 0.13 -4.17 7.38
N GLU A 93 -0.17 -4.07 6.08
CA GLU A 93 -0.83 -2.91 5.47
C GLU A 93 -2.18 -2.59 6.12
N ALA A 94 -3.00 -3.62 6.31
CA ALA A 94 -4.27 -3.47 7.01
C ALA A 94 -4.05 -3.16 8.50
N ALA A 95 -3.22 -3.93 9.20
CA ALA A 95 -3.06 -3.77 10.64
C ALA A 95 -2.51 -2.39 11.03
N LEU A 96 -1.48 -1.90 10.33
CA LEU A 96 -0.86 -0.61 10.64
C LEU A 96 -1.82 0.58 10.47
N GLY A 97 -2.77 0.49 9.53
CA GLY A 97 -3.74 1.56 9.29
C GLY A 97 -4.88 1.60 10.32
N TYR A 98 -5.26 0.46 10.89
CA TYR A 98 -6.55 0.30 11.55
C TYR A 98 -6.51 -0.37 12.93
N CYS A 99 -5.43 -1.05 13.30
CA CYS A 99 -5.31 -1.75 14.58
C CYS A 99 -4.41 -0.99 15.56
N ASP A 100 -4.60 -1.24 16.85
CA ASP A 100 -3.68 -0.72 17.88
C ASP A 100 -2.38 -1.55 17.98
N VAL A 101 -2.43 -2.84 17.63
CA VAL A 101 -1.30 -3.77 17.67
C VAL A 101 -1.27 -4.65 16.42
N LEU A 102 -0.06 -4.86 15.90
CA LEU A 102 0.28 -5.81 14.85
C LEU A 102 1.28 -6.84 15.41
N LEU A 103 0.85 -8.09 15.52
CA LEU A 103 1.73 -9.22 15.80
C LEU A 103 2.29 -9.77 14.49
N THR A 104 3.60 -9.90 14.40
CA THR A 104 4.25 -10.36 13.17
C THR A 104 5.50 -11.19 13.49
N ASP A 105 6.05 -11.86 12.48
CA ASP A 105 7.27 -12.63 12.64
C ASP A 105 8.49 -11.71 12.83
N ARG A 106 9.62 -12.27 13.28
CA ARG A 106 10.83 -11.47 13.55
C ARG A 106 11.36 -10.73 12.31
N PRO A 107 11.45 -11.36 11.11
CA PRO A 107 11.85 -10.66 9.89
C PRO A 107 10.99 -9.43 9.57
N THR A 108 9.67 -9.57 9.62
CA THR A 108 8.75 -8.47 9.31
C THR A 108 8.79 -7.41 10.39
N HIS A 109 8.83 -7.80 11.66
CA HIS A 109 9.01 -6.88 12.78
C HIS A 109 10.30 -6.04 12.60
N ALA A 110 11.42 -6.67 12.26
CA ALA A 110 12.69 -5.99 12.05
C ALA A 110 12.64 -4.99 10.87
N LEU A 111 11.96 -5.35 9.78
CA LEU A 111 11.74 -4.46 8.64
C LEU A 111 10.85 -3.25 9.02
N LEU A 112 9.71 -3.49 9.66
CA LEU A 112 8.74 -2.45 10.02
C LEU A 112 9.27 -1.46 11.07
N ARG A 113 10.18 -1.91 11.93
CA ARG A 113 10.81 -1.09 12.98
C ARG A 113 12.03 -0.30 12.49
N GLN A 114 12.39 -0.39 11.21
CA GLN A 114 13.49 0.41 10.67
C GLN A 114 13.20 1.91 10.81
N ARG A 115 14.19 2.67 11.30
CA ARG A 115 14.04 4.11 11.63
C ARG A 115 13.59 4.97 10.44
N ASN A 116 14.01 4.60 9.23
CA ASN A 116 13.67 5.29 7.99
C ASN A 116 12.19 5.14 7.58
N LEU A 117 11.48 4.14 8.11
CA LEU A 117 10.04 3.97 7.85
C LEU A 117 9.17 4.79 8.79
N ALA A 118 9.66 5.10 9.99
CA ALA A 118 8.96 5.91 10.99
C ALA A 118 7.50 5.45 11.27
N ILE A 119 7.24 4.14 11.18
CA ILE A 119 5.89 3.55 11.30
C ILE A 119 5.19 3.99 12.59
N GLU A 120 5.83 3.81 13.74
CA GLU A 120 5.21 4.14 15.04
C GLU A 120 5.04 5.64 15.29
N ARG A 121 5.67 6.50 14.46
CA ARG A 121 5.44 7.95 14.50
C ARG A 121 4.18 8.32 13.70
N ASP A 122 4.01 7.69 12.54
CA ASP A 122 2.99 8.07 11.58
C ASP A 122 1.67 7.29 11.78
N PHE A 123 1.74 6.13 12.45
CA PHE A 123 0.62 5.27 12.78
C PHE A 123 0.61 4.94 14.27
N THR A 124 -0.59 4.87 14.86
CA THR A 124 -0.77 4.53 16.28
C THR A 124 -0.56 3.05 16.57
N CYS A 125 -0.48 2.21 15.53
CA CYS A 125 -0.28 0.78 15.65
C CYS A 125 1.11 0.43 16.17
N ARG A 126 1.18 -0.39 17.22
CA ARG A 126 2.43 -0.96 17.74
C ARG A 126 2.76 -2.26 17.02
N VAL A 127 4.00 -2.39 16.56
CA VAL A 127 4.49 -3.62 15.91
C VAL A 127 5.22 -4.45 16.94
N MET A 128 4.82 -5.72 17.08
CA MET A 128 5.33 -6.64 18.11
C MET A 128 5.68 -7.98 17.47
N SER A 129 6.62 -8.71 18.09
CA SER A 129 7.12 -9.99 17.56
C SER A 129 6.80 -11.22 18.39
N SER A 130 6.05 -11.05 19.50
CA SER A 130 5.64 -12.15 20.35
C SER A 130 4.25 -11.95 20.95
N ALA A 131 3.57 -13.06 21.23
CA ALA A 131 2.23 -13.05 21.82
C ALA A 131 2.25 -12.57 23.29
N GLU A 132 3.36 -12.81 23.99
CA GLU A 132 3.59 -12.34 25.36
C GLU A 132 3.60 -10.81 25.40
N GLU A 133 4.36 -10.17 24.50
CA GLU A 133 4.42 -8.71 24.37
C GLU A 133 3.03 -8.11 24.10
N GLY A 134 2.27 -8.74 23.20
CA GLY A 134 0.89 -8.36 22.90
C GLY A 134 -0.04 -8.50 24.11
N SER A 135 0.05 -9.61 24.83
CA SER A 135 -0.76 -9.87 26.02
C SER A 135 -0.48 -8.85 27.13
N ASP A 136 0.78 -8.51 27.37
CA ASP A 136 1.18 -7.52 28.36
C ASP A 136 0.76 -6.10 27.96
N TRP A 137 0.74 -5.79 26.67
CA TRP A 137 0.21 -4.52 26.19
C TRP A 137 -1.30 -4.41 26.44
N VAL A 138 -2.07 -5.46 26.13
CA VAL A 138 -3.53 -5.48 26.36
C VAL A 138 -3.85 -5.34 27.84
N ARG A 139 -3.16 -6.08 28.72
CA ARG A 139 -3.35 -5.99 30.18
C ARG A 139 -3.17 -4.56 30.70
N ARG A 140 -2.12 -3.87 30.25
CA ARG A 140 -1.81 -2.48 30.66
C ARG A 140 -2.80 -1.44 30.14
N ARG A 141 -3.62 -1.78 29.14
CA ARG A 141 -4.57 -0.85 28.52
C ARG A 141 -5.99 -0.97 29.07
N ILE A 142 -6.32 -2.13 29.63
CA ILE A 142 -7.64 -2.40 30.23
C ILE A 142 -7.62 -2.15 31.75
N ALA A 143 -6.46 -2.26 32.40
CA ALA A 143 -6.24 -1.86 33.79
C ALA A 143 -6.29 -0.33 33.94
#